data_AF-A0A8D9E1P9-F1
#
_entry.id   AF-A0A8D9E1P9-F1
#
_cell.length_a   1.000
_cell.length_b   1.000
_cell.length_c   1.000
_cell.angle_alpha   90.00
_cell.angle_beta   90.00
_cell.angle_gamma   90.00
#
_symmetry.space_group_name_H-M   'P 1'
#
loop_
_entity.id
_entity.type
_entity.pdbx_description
1 polymer ?
#
loop_
_entity_poly.entity_id
_entity_poly.type
_entity_poly.pdbx_seq_one_letter_code
_entity_poly.pdbx_strand_id
1 'polypeptide(L)'
;MTRTCDILYNIDEAELSRALTHRKIVTMQESFNKPMSVFEAENARDALAKHMYACLFLHVVSKLNRNLSQSTSSSSSSSSSSTNQKAGLAPPSPTGRFIGVLDIYGFETFDSNNFEQFCINYANEKLQQQFNQHVFKLEQEEYLQEGIEWKFIDFYDNQPCIDLIESKLGILDLLDEECKMPKGSDTSWAEKLYTKCAVKWNKHFVKPRFGTVSFLIKHFADDVTYDTGGFLEKNRDTVYEEQIGLQQQQPDQS
;
A
#
# COMPACT_ATOMS: atom_id res chain seq x y z
N MET A 1 -11.56 -14.03 26.14
CA MET A 1 -11.58 -14.47 24.74
C MET A 1 -12.94 -15.06 24.38
N THR A 2 -13.49 -15.98 25.19
CA THR A 2 -14.81 -16.62 25.06
C THR A 2 -15.96 -15.68 24.62
N ARG A 3 -16.20 -14.56 25.32
CA ARG A 3 -17.30 -13.64 24.96
C ARG A 3 -17.15 -12.94 23.60
N THR A 4 -15.93 -12.69 23.13
CA THR A 4 -15.68 -11.96 21.87
C THR A 4 -15.82 -12.89 20.67
N CYS A 5 -15.39 -14.16 20.81
CA CYS A 5 -15.46 -15.16 19.74
C CYS A 5 -16.91 -15.61 19.49
N ASP A 6 -17.67 -15.85 20.58
CA ASP A 6 -19.06 -16.30 20.49
C ASP A 6 -20.02 -15.19 20.03
N ILE A 7 -19.85 -13.95 20.51
CA ILE A 7 -20.86 -12.89 20.29
C ILE A 7 -20.62 -12.09 19.01
N LEU A 8 -19.36 -11.85 18.61
CA LEU A 8 -19.04 -10.98 17.47
C LEU A 8 -18.66 -11.73 16.20
N TYR A 9 -18.10 -12.94 16.32
CA TYR A 9 -17.55 -13.66 15.17
C TYR A 9 -18.15 -15.06 14.96
N ASN A 10 -18.94 -15.60 15.90
CA ASN A 10 -19.52 -16.94 15.80
C ASN A 10 -18.45 -18.01 15.45
N ILE A 11 -17.24 -17.87 16.03
CA ILE A 11 -16.11 -18.77 15.83
C ILE A 11 -15.89 -19.57 17.12
N ASP A 12 -15.67 -20.88 16.98
CA ASP A 12 -15.32 -21.75 18.10
C ASP A 12 -13.99 -21.33 18.76
N GLU A 13 -14.00 -21.21 20.09
CA GLU A 13 -12.83 -20.75 20.86
C GLU A 13 -11.63 -21.70 20.72
N ALA A 14 -11.87 -23.01 20.64
CA ALA A 14 -10.79 -23.99 20.49
C ALA A 14 -10.18 -23.95 19.08
N GLU A 15 -11.00 -23.71 18.05
CA GLU A 15 -10.54 -23.56 16.67
C GLU A 15 -9.70 -22.29 16.48
N LEU A 16 -10.15 -21.16 17.02
CA LEU A 16 -9.37 -19.92 17.00
C LEU A 16 -8.06 -20.07 17.78
N SER A 17 -8.09 -20.68 18.96
CA SER A 17 -6.88 -20.95 19.75
C SER A 17 -5.88 -21.79 18.96
N ARG A 18 -6.35 -22.81 18.24
CA ARG A 18 -5.48 -23.65 17.39
C ARG A 18 -4.89 -22.85 16.24
N ALA A 19 -5.68 -22.05 15.52
CA ALA A 19 -5.23 -21.24 14.39
C ALA A 19 -4.27 -20.10 14.78
N LEU A 20 -4.32 -19.63 16.03
CA LEU A 20 -3.38 -18.63 16.57
C LEU A 20 -2.06 -19.25 17.06
N THR A 21 -2.04 -20.54 17.41
CA THR A 21 -0.89 -21.19 18.07
C THR A 21 -0.19 -22.24 17.21
N HIS A 22 -0.81 -22.68 16.12
CA HIS A 22 -0.27 -23.66 15.20
C HIS A 22 -0.38 -23.14 13.77
N ARG A 23 0.62 -23.47 12.94
CA ARG A 23 0.56 -23.23 11.50
C ARG A 23 0.58 -24.54 10.74
N LYS A 24 -0.26 -24.66 9.73
CA LYS A 24 -0.22 -25.75 8.76
C LYS A 24 0.93 -25.59 7.78
N ILE A 25 1.74 -26.63 7.63
CA ILE A 25 2.78 -26.74 6.62
C ILE A 25 2.29 -27.77 5.61
N VAL A 26 2.05 -27.31 4.37
CA VAL A 26 1.65 -28.17 3.26
C VAL A 26 2.88 -28.51 2.43
N THR A 27 3.16 -29.80 2.30
CA THR A 27 4.17 -30.34 1.38
C THR A 27 3.45 -31.09 0.25
N MET A 28 4.17 -31.47 -0.81
CA MET A 28 3.55 -32.16 -1.95
C MET A 28 2.87 -33.50 -1.61
N GLN A 29 3.19 -34.10 -0.46
CA GLN A 29 2.67 -35.41 -0.07
C GLN A 29 1.83 -35.35 1.22
N GLU A 30 2.10 -34.40 2.12
CA GLU A 30 1.46 -34.36 3.44
C GLU A 30 1.23 -32.93 3.93
N SER A 31 0.22 -32.75 4.78
CA SER A 31 0.03 -31.53 5.54
C SER A 31 0.12 -31.82 7.04
N PHE A 32 0.97 -31.10 7.76
CA PHE A 32 1.13 -31.25 9.21
C PHE A 32 1.05 -29.90 9.92
N ASN A 33 0.62 -29.93 11.18
CA ASN A 33 0.52 -28.74 12.03
C ASN A 33 1.78 -28.59 12.88
N LYS A 34 2.41 -27.42 12.81
CA LYS A 34 3.59 -27.08 13.61
C LYS A 34 3.22 -26.04 14.67
N PRO A 35 3.55 -26.26 15.96
CA PRO A 35 3.40 -25.24 16.99
C PRO A 35 4.23 -24.00 16.66
N MET A 36 3.66 -22.83 16.91
CA MET A 36 4.33 -21.54 16.76
C MET A 36 5.02 -21.14 18.08
N SER A 37 6.09 -20.37 17.97
CA SER A 37 6.66 -19.65 19.12
C SER A 37 5.73 -18.53 19.60
N VAL A 38 5.94 -18.03 20.82
CA VAL A 38 5.13 -16.93 21.37
C VAL A 38 5.16 -15.71 20.45
N PHE A 39 6.35 -15.34 19.97
CA PHE A 39 6.52 -14.22 19.03
C PHE A 39 5.78 -14.43 17.71
N GLU A 40 5.86 -15.64 17.12
CA GLU A 40 5.11 -15.96 15.91
C GLU A 40 3.59 -15.90 16.13
N ALA A 41 3.10 -16.35 17.28
CA ALA A 41 1.68 -16.31 17.63
C ALA A 41 1.17 -14.87 17.89
N GLU A 42 1.98 -14.01 18.51
CA GLU A 42 1.66 -12.59 18.69
C GLU A 42 1.55 -11.87 17.35
N ASN A 43 2.52 -12.07 16.45
CA ASN A 43 2.47 -11.50 15.10
C ASN A 43 1.27 -12.03 14.31
N ALA A 44 0.95 -13.32 14.44
CA ALA A 44 -0.21 -13.93 13.79
C ALA A 44 -1.53 -13.34 14.29
N ARG A 45 -1.66 -13.07 15.59
CA ARG A 45 -2.81 -12.39 16.19
C ARG A 45 -2.96 -10.97 15.65
N ASP A 46 -1.87 -10.21 15.62
CA ASP A 46 -1.91 -8.81 15.20
C ASP A 46 -2.17 -8.68 13.69
N ALA A 47 -1.62 -9.59 12.89
CA ALA A 47 -1.93 -9.70 11.46
C ALA A 47 -3.42 -9.99 11.23
N LEU A 48 -4.01 -10.94 11.96
CA LEU A 48 -5.44 -11.23 11.89
C LEU A 48 -6.28 -10.00 12.25
N ALA A 49 -5.93 -9.28 13.33
CA ALA A 49 -6.63 -8.07 13.73
C ALA A 49 -6.56 -6.97 12.67
N LYS A 50 -5.38 -6.74 12.06
CA LYS A 50 -5.20 -5.80 10.95
C LYS A 50 -6.06 -6.18 9.74
N HIS A 51 -6.08 -7.47 9.39
CA HIS A 51 -6.88 -7.99 8.28
C HIS A 51 -8.38 -7.78 8.51
N MET A 52 -8.88 -8.11 9.71
CA MET A 52 -10.28 -7.89 10.09
C MET A 52 -10.68 -6.43 9.96
N TYR A 53 -9.82 -5.52 10.44
CA TYR A 53 -10.06 -4.08 10.33
C TYR A 53 -10.03 -3.62 8.86
N ALA A 54 -9.09 -4.12 8.05
CA ALA A 54 -9.02 -3.81 6.63
C ALA A 54 -10.29 -4.28 5.87
N CYS A 55 -10.78 -5.49 6.15
CA CYS A 55 -12.04 -5.99 5.60
C CYS A 55 -13.24 -5.12 6.01
N LEU A 56 -13.31 -4.73 7.30
CA LEU A 56 -14.35 -3.83 7.78
C LEU A 56 -14.31 -2.48 7.07
N PHE A 57 -13.12 -1.89 6.94
CA PHE A 57 -12.92 -0.63 6.23
C PHE A 57 -13.41 -0.73 4.78
N LEU A 58 -13.01 -1.76 4.05
CA LEU A 58 -13.46 -2.02 2.68
C LEU A 58 -14.98 -2.23 2.60
N HIS A 59 -15.58 -2.91 3.57
CA HIS A 59 -17.03 -3.10 3.63
C HIS A 59 -17.78 -1.79 3.84
N VAL A 60 -17.29 -0.93 4.74
CA VAL A 60 -17.87 0.41 4.96
C VAL A 60 -17.78 1.24 3.68
N VAL A 61 -16.61 1.29 3.03
CA VAL A 61 -16.41 2.00 1.75
C VAL A 61 -17.34 1.45 0.66
N SER A 62 -17.46 0.11 0.56
CA SER A 62 -18.36 -0.54 -0.40
C SER A 62 -19.83 -0.18 -0.15
N LYS A 63 -20.29 -0.19 1.11
CA LYS A 63 -21.65 0.23 1.47
C LYS A 63 -21.91 1.69 1.13
N LEU A 64 -20.98 2.59 1.44
CA LEU A 64 -21.07 4.01 1.08
C LEU A 64 -21.19 4.19 -0.43
N ASN A 65 -20.31 3.55 -1.20
CA ASN A 65 -20.31 3.62 -2.66
C ASN A 65 -21.61 3.08 -3.29
N ARG A 66 -22.16 1.98 -2.76
CA ARG A 66 -23.44 1.42 -3.21
C ARG A 66 -24.60 2.40 -2.97
N ASN A 67 -24.65 3.03 -1.79
CA ASN A 67 -25.71 3.99 -1.47
C ASN A 67 -25.63 5.26 -2.34
N LEU A 68 -24.42 5.77 -2.59
CA LEU A 68 -24.22 6.94 -3.46
C LEU A 68 -24.58 6.64 -4.94
N SER A 69 -24.33 5.41 -5.41
CA SER A 69 -24.65 4.98 -6.79
C SER A 69 -26.15 4.78 -7.04
N GLN A 70 -26.91 4.38 -6.02
CA GLN A 70 -28.36 4.24 -6.13
C GLN A 70 -29.06 5.61 -6.23
N SER A 71 -28.56 6.61 -5.50
CA SER A 71 -29.11 7.97 -5.52
C SER A 71 -28.93 8.71 -6.86
N THR A 72 -27.93 8.33 -7.67
CA THR A 72 -27.68 8.95 -8.98
C THR A 72 -28.50 8.32 -10.10
N SER A 73 -28.93 7.06 -9.95
CA SER A 73 -29.76 6.34 -10.92
C SER A 73 -31.25 6.67 -10.81
N SER A 74 -31.70 7.20 -9.68
CA SER A 74 -33.10 7.61 -9.44
C SER A 74 -33.44 9.01 -9.99
N SER A 75 -32.44 9.81 -10.39
CA SER A 75 -32.62 11.19 -10.85
C SER A 75 -32.59 11.34 -12.37
N SER A 76 -32.34 10.26 -13.11
CA SER A 76 -32.29 10.20 -14.58
C SER A 76 -33.33 9.24 -15.15
N SER A 77 -34.53 9.25 -14.56
CA SER A 77 -35.71 8.59 -15.11
C SER A 77 -36.24 9.31 -16.35
N SER A 78 -35.57 9.11 -17.48
CA SER A 78 -36.19 9.11 -18.81
C SER A 78 -35.21 8.57 -19.84
N SER A 79 -35.08 7.24 -19.88
CA SER A 79 -35.15 6.39 -21.09
C SER A 79 -34.35 5.09 -20.89
N SER A 80 -35.10 4.01 -20.67
CA SER A 80 -34.88 2.65 -21.19
C SER A 80 -33.43 2.16 -21.40
N SER A 81 -33.00 1.19 -20.60
CA SER A 81 -32.98 -0.22 -21.02
C SER A 81 -32.13 -1.05 -20.07
N SER A 82 -32.65 -2.23 -19.77
CA SER A 82 -32.08 -3.25 -18.91
C SER A 82 -30.70 -3.69 -19.38
N THR A 83 -29.67 -3.53 -18.54
CA THR A 83 -28.53 -4.44 -18.54
C THR A 83 -27.95 -4.49 -17.13
N ASN A 84 -27.92 -5.69 -16.54
CA ASN A 84 -27.21 -6.00 -15.31
C ASN A 84 -25.71 -5.67 -15.48
N GLN A 85 -25.29 -4.44 -15.19
CA GLN A 85 -23.87 -4.09 -15.10
C GLN A 85 -23.40 -4.27 -13.66
N LYS A 86 -22.37 -5.11 -13.51
CA LYS A 86 -21.62 -5.34 -12.27
C LYS A 86 -21.30 -4.02 -11.59
N ALA A 87 -21.75 -3.89 -10.34
CA ALA A 87 -21.33 -2.85 -9.42
C ALA A 87 -19.84 -3.03 -9.10
N GLY A 88 -18.98 -2.34 -9.83
CA GLY A 88 -17.57 -2.26 -9.54
C GLY A 88 -16.93 -1.25 -10.45
N LEU A 89 -16.42 -0.17 -9.86
CA LEU A 89 -15.37 0.77 -10.32
C LEU A 89 -15.30 1.16 -11.81
N ALA A 90 -16.30 0.85 -12.62
CA ALA A 90 -16.34 1.23 -14.01
C ALA A 90 -16.44 2.75 -14.05
N PRO A 91 -15.58 3.43 -14.82
CA PRO A 91 -15.71 4.86 -15.00
C PRO A 91 -17.15 5.17 -15.45
N PRO A 92 -17.74 6.28 -15.00
CA PRO A 92 -19.05 6.69 -15.50
C PRO A 92 -19.02 6.67 -17.03
N SER A 93 -20.16 6.33 -17.65
CA SER A 93 -20.33 6.34 -19.11
C SER A 93 -19.51 7.47 -19.76
N PRO A 94 -18.88 7.27 -20.93
CA PRO A 94 -17.91 8.21 -21.53
C PRO A 94 -18.44 9.64 -21.80
N THR A 95 -19.70 9.93 -21.47
CA THR A 95 -20.39 11.20 -21.60
C THR A 95 -20.71 11.90 -20.26
N GLY A 96 -20.41 11.28 -19.11
CA GLY A 96 -20.66 11.84 -17.78
C GLY A 96 -19.46 12.63 -17.27
N ARG A 97 -19.65 13.92 -16.96
CA ARG A 97 -18.62 14.73 -16.27
C ARG A 97 -18.61 14.37 -14.78
N PHE A 98 -17.43 14.38 -14.17
CA PHE A 98 -17.28 14.22 -12.72
C PHE A 98 -16.23 15.21 -12.18
N ILE A 99 -16.32 15.53 -10.89
CA ILE A 99 -15.32 16.31 -10.17
C ILE A 99 -14.73 15.37 -9.11
N GLY A 100 -13.45 15.05 -9.26
CA GLY A 100 -12.70 14.30 -8.25
C GLY A 100 -12.11 15.25 -7.22
N VAL A 101 -12.33 14.95 -5.94
CA VAL A 101 -11.64 15.62 -4.84
C VAL A 101 -10.64 14.62 -4.29
N LEU A 102 -9.36 15.01 -4.27
CA LEU A 102 -8.27 14.20 -3.73
C LEU A 102 -7.90 14.74 -2.36
N ASP A 103 -8.03 13.89 -1.34
CA ASP A 103 -7.60 14.15 0.03
C ASP A 103 -6.78 12.95 0.48
N ILE A 104 -5.47 13.16 0.64
CA ILE A 104 -4.50 12.13 1.04
C ILE A 104 -3.56 12.69 2.11
N TYR A 105 -2.83 11.81 2.78
CA TYR A 105 -1.77 12.21 3.70
C TYR A 105 -0.72 13.08 2.99
N GLY A 106 -0.40 14.22 3.60
CA GLY A 106 0.72 15.06 3.17
C GLY A 106 2.07 14.43 3.51
N PHE A 107 3.14 15.00 2.95
CA PHE A 107 4.51 14.59 3.26
C PHE A 107 4.79 14.65 4.76
N GLU A 108 5.42 13.60 5.30
CA GLU A 108 5.69 13.47 6.74
C GLU A 108 7.13 13.00 7.02
N THR A 109 7.70 13.53 8.10
CA THR A 109 9.01 13.13 8.62
C THR A 109 8.99 13.25 10.14
N PHE A 110 9.45 12.20 10.81
CA PHE A 110 9.52 12.08 12.26
C PHE A 110 10.94 11.67 12.69
N ASP A 111 11.17 11.61 14.01
CA ASP A 111 12.44 11.11 14.58
C ASP A 111 12.74 9.65 14.21
N SER A 112 11.70 8.84 13.98
CA SER A 112 11.82 7.47 13.46
C SER A 112 10.77 7.26 12.36
N ASN A 113 11.24 7.00 11.14
CA ASN A 113 10.41 6.78 9.96
C ASN A 113 10.55 5.33 9.51
N ASN A 114 9.43 4.68 9.21
CA ASN A 114 9.40 3.29 8.77
C ASN A 114 8.73 3.17 7.39
N PHE A 115 8.30 1.95 7.05
CA PHE A 115 7.62 1.64 5.78
C PHE A 115 6.40 2.52 5.50
N GLU A 116 5.64 2.90 6.52
CA GLU A 116 4.45 3.73 6.38
C GLU A 116 4.78 5.13 5.85
N GLN A 117 5.74 5.81 6.48
CA GLN A 117 6.22 7.12 6.04
C GLN A 117 6.81 7.02 4.63
N PHE A 118 7.54 5.95 4.34
CA PHE A 118 8.11 5.71 3.01
C PHE A 118 7.00 5.63 1.93
N CYS A 119 5.91 4.91 2.19
CA CYS A 119 4.76 4.84 1.29
C CYS A 119 4.05 6.19 1.12
N ILE A 120 3.86 6.94 2.21
CA ILE A 120 3.22 8.25 2.19
C ILE A 120 4.06 9.25 1.38
N ASN A 121 5.36 9.32 1.64
CA ASN A 121 6.26 10.23 0.94
C ASN A 121 6.43 9.85 -0.53
N TYR A 122 6.43 8.55 -0.86
CA TYR A 122 6.40 8.09 -2.24
C TYR A 122 5.12 8.52 -2.99
N ALA A 123 3.95 8.42 -2.36
CA ALA A 123 2.70 8.90 -2.96
C ALA A 123 2.75 10.42 -3.21
N ASN A 124 3.31 11.19 -2.27
CA ASN A 124 3.51 12.63 -2.44
C ASN A 124 4.50 12.95 -3.57
N GLU A 125 5.56 12.15 -3.75
CA GLU A 125 6.50 12.27 -4.86
C GLU A 125 5.78 12.14 -6.22
N LYS A 126 4.85 11.17 -6.33
CA LYS A 126 4.01 10.98 -7.52
C LYS A 126 3.06 12.13 -7.77
N LEU A 127 2.43 12.68 -6.72
CA LEU A 127 1.58 13.85 -6.86
C LEU A 127 2.39 15.08 -7.30
N GLN A 128 3.59 15.27 -6.76
CA GLN A 128 4.47 16.36 -7.15
C GLN A 128 4.89 16.24 -8.63
N GLN A 129 5.17 15.02 -9.10
CA GLN A 129 5.47 14.76 -10.51
C GLN A 129 4.28 15.11 -11.41
N GLN A 130 3.06 14.70 -11.02
CA GLN A 130 1.86 15.03 -11.79
C GLN A 130 1.61 16.54 -11.82
N PHE A 131 1.79 17.22 -10.68
CA PHE A 131 1.65 18.67 -10.58
C PHE A 131 2.65 19.37 -11.51
N ASN A 132 3.92 19.00 -11.43
CA ASN A 132 4.98 19.52 -12.30
C ASN A 132 4.59 19.33 -13.77
N GLN A 133 4.30 18.11 -14.21
CA GLN A 133 3.93 17.84 -15.62
C GLN A 133 2.71 18.63 -16.09
N HIS A 134 1.69 18.78 -15.25
CA HIS A 134 0.47 19.48 -15.62
C HIS A 134 0.68 21.00 -15.70
N VAL A 135 1.31 21.60 -14.69
CA VAL A 135 1.60 23.03 -14.66
C VAL A 135 2.50 23.42 -15.82
N PHE A 136 3.59 22.67 -16.08
CA PHE A 136 4.49 22.99 -17.20
C PHE A 136 3.80 22.88 -18.55
N LYS A 137 2.94 21.88 -18.74
CA LYS A 137 2.18 21.74 -19.98
C LYS A 137 1.22 22.91 -20.19
N LEU A 138 0.48 23.30 -19.15
CA LEU A 138 -0.46 24.41 -19.22
C LEU A 138 0.26 25.75 -19.46
N GLU A 139 1.35 26.01 -18.73
CA GLU A 139 2.15 27.22 -18.95
C GLU A 139 2.71 27.26 -20.37
N GLN A 140 3.30 26.16 -20.86
CA GLN A 140 3.83 26.12 -22.22
C GLN A 140 2.75 26.41 -23.28
N GLU A 141 1.55 25.84 -23.12
CA GLU A 141 0.42 26.07 -24.04
C GLU A 141 -0.03 27.54 -24.04
N GLU A 142 -0.08 28.20 -22.88
CA GLU A 142 -0.47 29.61 -22.76
C GLU A 142 0.54 30.55 -23.45
N TYR A 143 1.84 30.35 -23.21
CA TYR A 143 2.89 31.19 -23.82
C TYR A 143 2.88 31.07 -25.35
N LEU A 144 2.65 29.86 -25.88
CA LEU A 144 2.50 29.64 -27.31
C LEU A 144 1.25 30.33 -27.88
N GLN A 145 0.13 30.34 -27.13
CA GLN A 145 -1.09 31.06 -27.54
C GLN A 145 -0.89 32.57 -27.56
N GLU A 146 -0.17 33.13 -26.58
CA GLU A 146 0.11 34.56 -26.51
C GLU A 146 1.23 35.01 -27.47
N GLY A 147 1.89 34.07 -28.16
CA GLY A 147 3.01 34.37 -29.07
C GLY A 147 4.27 34.85 -28.34
N ILE A 148 4.39 34.53 -27.04
CA ILE A 148 5.54 34.86 -26.22
C ILE A 148 6.60 33.77 -26.38
N GLU A 149 7.85 34.17 -26.60
CA GLU A 149 8.97 33.23 -26.67
C GLU A 149 9.10 32.48 -25.34
N TRP A 150 8.85 31.17 -25.37
CA TRP A 150 9.01 30.31 -24.21
C TRP A 150 10.48 30.24 -23.80
N LYS A 151 10.78 30.74 -22.60
CA LYS A 151 12.07 30.50 -21.94
C LYS A 151 11.85 29.39 -20.94
N PHE A 152 12.65 28.33 -21.04
CA PHE A 152 12.63 27.23 -20.08
C PHE A 152 12.81 27.78 -18.66
N ILE A 153 11.77 27.63 -17.84
CA ILE A 153 11.86 27.86 -16.40
C ILE A 153 12.54 26.62 -15.81
N ASP A 154 13.65 26.83 -15.10
CA ASP A 154 14.36 25.75 -14.44
C ASP A 154 13.53 25.30 -13.24
N PHE A 155 13.12 24.04 -13.23
CA PHE A 155 12.33 23.46 -12.15
C PHE A 155 12.97 22.18 -11.65
N TYR A 156 12.63 21.84 -10.40
CA TYR A 156 13.09 20.61 -9.80
C TYR A 156 12.33 19.41 -10.38
N ASP A 157 12.97 18.70 -11.32
CA ASP A 157 12.50 17.41 -11.80
C ASP A 157 12.77 16.31 -10.77
N ASN A 158 11.70 15.78 -10.21
CA ASN A 158 11.76 14.74 -9.20
C ASN A 158 11.68 13.31 -9.77
N GLN A 159 11.63 13.14 -11.10
CA GLN A 159 11.69 11.84 -11.77
C GLN A 159 12.85 10.94 -11.27
N PRO A 160 14.09 11.45 -11.04
CA PRO A 160 15.16 10.60 -10.56
C PRO A 160 14.92 10.02 -9.16
N CYS A 161 14.18 10.72 -8.29
CA CYS A 161 13.78 10.21 -6.97
C CYS A 161 12.72 9.12 -7.11
N ILE A 162 11.75 9.31 -8.02
CA ILE A 162 10.72 8.31 -8.32
C ILE A 162 11.36 7.05 -8.91
N ASP A 163 12.28 7.19 -9.85
CA ASP A 163 12.98 6.05 -10.46
C ASP A 163 13.81 5.27 -9.42
N LEU A 164 14.46 5.96 -8.48
CA LEU A 164 15.12 5.30 -7.35
C LEU A 164 14.15 4.37 -6.59
N ILE A 165 12.90 4.80 -6.41
CA ILE A 165 11.89 4.06 -5.63
C ILE A 165 11.28 2.91 -6.44
N GLU A 166 10.73 3.18 -7.62
CA GLU A 166 9.86 2.23 -8.34
C GLU A 166 10.50 1.50 -9.53
N SER A 167 11.66 1.96 -10.01
CA SER A 167 12.26 1.36 -11.21
C SER A 167 12.82 -0.04 -10.91
N LYS A 168 13.17 -0.77 -11.98
CA LYS A 168 13.87 -2.04 -11.85
C LYS A 168 15.22 -1.84 -11.15
N LEU A 169 15.52 -2.68 -10.16
CA LEU A 169 16.62 -2.51 -9.21
C LEU A 169 16.52 -1.22 -8.36
N GLY A 170 15.31 -0.67 -8.24
CA GLY A 170 14.93 0.37 -7.29
C GLY A 170 14.57 -0.21 -5.92
N ILE A 171 14.19 0.66 -4.98
CA ILE A 171 13.96 0.29 -3.58
C ILE A 171 12.84 -0.75 -3.45
N LEU A 172 11.70 -0.53 -4.11
CA LEU A 172 10.54 -1.43 -4.04
C LEU A 172 10.82 -2.78 -4.70
N ASP A 173 11.45 -2.79 -5.89
CA ASP A 173 11.81 -4.02 -6.60
C ASP A 173 12.77 -4.89 -5.77
N LEU A 174 13.79 -4.26 -5.15
CA LEU A 174 14.73 -4.95 -4.27
C LEU A 174 14.06 -5.46 -2.98
N LEU A 175 13.06 -4.74 -2.46
CA LEU A 175 12.26 -5.17 -1.31
C LEU A 175 11.43 -6.41 -1.65
N ASP A 176 10.77 -6.41 -2.81
CA ASP A 176 9.97 -7.54 -3.30
C ASP A 176 10.83 -8.78 -3.55
N GLU A 177 12.04 -8.60 -4.12
CA GLU A 177 13.00 -9.68 -4.26
C GLU A 177 13.39 -10.27 -2.89
N GLU A 178 13.71 -9.43 -1.90
CA GLU A 178 14.10 -9.92 -0.58
C GLU A 178 12.95 -10.61 0.15
N CYS A 179 11.72 -10.10 0.00
CA CYS A 179 10.53 -10.71 0.58
C CYS A 179 10.33 -12.16 0.10
N LYS A 180 10.72 -12.48 -1.13
CA LYS A 180 10.65 -13.83 -1.73
C LYS A 180 11.79 -14.75 -1.30
N MET A 181 12.87 -14.22 -0.72
CA MET A 181 14.00 -15.03 -0.28
C MET A 181 13.66 -15.80 1.02
N PRO A 182 13.87 -17.13 1.08
CA PRO A 182 13.55 -17.93 2.28
C PRO A 182 14.28 -17.50 3.56
N LYS A 183 15.44 -16.86 3.41
CA LYS A 183 16.25 -16.30 4.50
C LYS A 183 16.42 -14.78 4.38
N GLY A 184 15.53 -14.12 3.64
CA GLY A 184 15.56 -12.67 3.48
C GLY A 184 15.32 -11.97 4.81
N SER A 185 16.07 -10.90 5.06
CA SER A 185 16.01 -10.08 6.28
C SER A 185 16.12 -8.60 5.95
N ASP A 186 15.65 -7.74 6.86
CA ASP A 186 15.78 -6.28 6.70
C ASP A 186 17.26 -5.86 6.54
N THR A 187 18.17 -6.52 7.26
CA THR A 187 19.62 -6.27 7.17
C THR A 187 20.19 -6.63 5.80
N SER A 188 19.86 -7.81 5.27
CA SER A 188 20.34 -8.24 3.94
C SER A 188 19.71 -7.41 2.82
N TRP A 189 18.47 -6.96 2.98
CA TRP A 189 17.87 -5.96 2.09
C TRP A 189 18.61 -4.63 2.12
N ALA A 190 18.93 -4.10 3.30
CA ALA A 190 19.69 -2.87 3.45
C ALA A 190 21.06 -2.94 2.76
N GLU A 191 21.77 -4.06 2.90
CA GLU A 191 23.04 -4.31 2.20
C GLU A 191 22.88 -4.28 0.66
N LYS A 192 21.78 -4.85 0.13
CA LYS A 192 21.45 -4.75 -1.29
C LYS A 192 21.20 -3.30 -1.71
N LEU A 193 20.44 -2.53 -0.93
CA LEU A 193 20.22 -1.10 -1.20
C LEU A 193 21.53 -0.33 -1.24
N TYR A 194 22.44 -0.55 -0.28
CA TYR A 194 23.73 0.11 -0.25
C TYR A 194 24.60 -0.26 -1.46
N THR A 195 24.52 -1.49 -1.93
CA THR A 195 25.32 -1.94 -3.08
C THR A 195 24.77 -1.45 -4.41
N LYS A 196 23.43 -1.41 -4.56
CA LYS A 196 22.75 -1.11 -5.82
C LYS A 196 22.36 0.35 -5.94
N CYS A 197 21.72 0.91 -4.91
CA CYS A 197 21.15 2.25 -4.93
C CYS A 197 22.19 3.33 -4.62
N ALA A 198 23.10 3.13 -3.66
CA ALA A 198 24.07 4.17 -3.31
C ALA A 198 25.06 4.50 -4.43
N VAL A 199 25.32 3.55 -5.34
CA VAL A 199 26.20 3.76 -6.51
C VAL A 199 25.43 4.46 -7.64
N LYS A 200 24.25 3.95 -7.99
CA LYS A 200 23.47 4.44 -9.13
C LYS A 200 22.76 5.77 -8.85
N TRP A 201 22.28 5.95 -7.63
CA TRP A 201 21.38 7.04 -7.24
C TRP A 201 22.00 7.95 -6.17
N ASN A 202 23.32 8.16 -6.19
CA ASN A 202 24.06 8.90 -5.15
C ASN A 202 23.57 10.35 -4.88
N LYS A 203 22.79 10.93 -5.79
CA LYS A 203 22.15 12.24 -5.60
C LYS A 203 20.97 12.17 -4.63
N HIS A 204 20.18 11.10 -4.70
CA HIS A 204 18.94 10.92 -3.94
C HIS A 204 19.02 9.86 -2.85
N PHE A 205 19.99 8.94 -2.92
CA PHE A 205 20.16 7.87 -1.94
C PHE A 205 21.45 8.07 -1.14
N VAL A 206 21.34 8.08 0.18
CA VAL A 206 22.47 8.20 1.09
C VAL A 206 22.46 7.07 2.10
N LYS A 207 23.62 6.42 2.28
CA LYS A 207 23.87 5.50 3.38
C LYS A 207 24.35 6.29 4.61
N PRO A 208 23.62 6.27 5.74
CA PRO A 208 24.08 6.86 6.99
C PRO A 208 25.42 6.26 7.45
N ARG A 209 26.31 7.09 7.98
CA ARG A 209 27.66 6.65 8.42
C ARG A 209 27.66 5.94 9.78
N PHE A 210 26.69 6.26 10.63
CA PHE A 210 26.57 5.77 12.00
C PHE A 210 25.09 5.49 12.31
N GLY A 211 24.82 4.59 13.25
CA GLY A 211 23.46 4.31 13.73
C GLY A 211 22.94 2.92 13.35
N THR A 212 21.63 2.75 13.50
CA THR A 212 20.86 1.57 13.10
C THR A 212 20.89 1.35 11.59
N VAL A 213 20.53 0.14 11.15
CA VAL A 213 20.40 -0.17 9.72
C VAL A 213 19.26 0.68 9.13
N SER A 214 19.64 1.66 8.31
CA SER A 214 18.74 2.70 7.79
C SER A 214 19.23 3.22 6.44
N PHE A 215 18.39 3.95 5.71
CA PHE A 215 18.76 4.65 4.49
C PHE A 215 18.08 6.01 4.40
N LEU A 216 18.72 6.97 3.74
CA LEU A 216 18.17 8.32 3.54
C LEU A 216 17.80 8.52 2.07
N ILE A 217 16.62 9.08 1.84
CA ILE A 217 16.15 9.54 0.54
C ILE A 217 16.02 11.06 0.55
N LYS A 218 16.55 11.70 -0.49
CA LYS A 218 16.33 13.13 -0.77
C LYS A 218 15.09 13.30 -1.61
N HIS A 219 13.96 13.53 -0.94
CA HIS A 219 12.68 13.79 -1.59
C HIS A 219 12.62 15.23 -2.12
N PHE A 220 11.55 15.56 -2.84
CA PHE A 220 11.33 16.95 -3.27
C PHE A 220 11.16 17.93 -2.09
N ALA A 221 10.63 17.46 -0.96
CA ALA A 221 10.29 18.31 0.19
C ALA A 221 11.39 18.37 1.26
N ASP A 222 11.97 17.21 1.63
CA ASP A 222 13.02 17.12 2.64
C ASP A 222 13.82 15.81 2.52
N ASP A 223 14.97 15.75 3.18
CA ASP A 223 15.77 14.54 3.34
C ASP A 223 15.19 13.67 4.48
N VAL A 224 14.75 12.45 4.16
CA VAL A 224 14.11 11.56 5.15
C VAL A 224 14.93 10.31 5.36
N THR A 225 15.22 9.98 6.62
CA THR A 225 15.90 8.74 7.01
C THR A 225 14.87 7.70 7.45
N TYR A 226 14.93 6.53 6.83
CA TYR A 226 14.05 5.39 7.10
C TYR A 226 14.82 4.26 7.79
N ASP A 227 14.31 3.79 8.92
CA ASP A 227 14.80 2.59 9.60
C ASP A 227 14.35 1.35 8.82
N THR A 228 15.26 0.41 8.52
CA THR A 228 14.88 -0.77 7.71
C THR A 228 14.08 -1.81 8.49
N GLY A 229 14.02 -1.69 9.81
CA GLY A 229 13.38 -2.68 10.68
C GLY A 229 11.90 -2.87 10.36
N GLY A 230 11.49 -4.11 10.09
CA GLY A 230 10.10 -4.47 9.82
C GLY A 230 9.61 -4.15 8.42
N PHE A 231 10.47 -3.68 7.50
CA PHE A 231 10.08 -3.44 6.11
C PHE A 231 9.63 -4.72 5.40
N LEU A 232 10.36 -5.83 5.55
CA LEU A 232 9.98 -7.10 4.93
C LEU A 232 8.67 -7.64 5.50
N GLU A 233 8.48 -7.54 6.81
CA GLU A 233 7.26 -8.00 7.47
C GLU A 233 6.04 -7.21 6.99
N LYS A 234 6.15 -5.87 6.99
CA LYS A 234 5.08 -4.97 6.55
C LYS A 234 4.77 -5.12 5.06
N ASN A 235 5.78 -5.35 4.21
CA ASN A 235 5.57 -5.57 2.78
C ASN A 235 4.95 -6.94 2.46
N ARG A 236 5.28 -7.98 3.24
CA ARG A 236 4.71 -9.32 3.07
C ARG A 236 3.23 -9.39 3.42
N ASP A 237 2.78 -8.53 4.35
CA ASP A 237 1.40 -8.41 4.84
C ASP A 237 0.68 -9.78 4.98
N THR A 238 1.40 -10.77 5.53
CA THR A 238 0.97 -12.16 5.46
C THR A 238 0.04 -12.49 6.62
N VAL A 239 -1.16 -12.96 6.29
CA VAL A 239 -2.11 -13.58 7.21
C VAL A 239 -2.14 -15.07 6.92
N TYR A 240 -2.12 -15.91 7.96
CA TYR A 240 -2.14 -17.35 7.77
C TYR A 240 -3.50 -17.81 7.20
N GLU A 241 -3.48 -18.66 6.17
CA GLU A 241 -4.71 -19.16 5.51
C GLU A 241 -5.69 -19.82 6.47
N GLU A 242 -5.21 -20.49 7.51
CA GLU A 242 -6.08 -21.10 8.53
C GLU A 242 -6.92 -20.06 9.26
N GLN A 243 -6.40 -18.85 9.45
CA GLN A 243 -7.11 -17.75 10.10
C GLN A 243 -8.14 -17.11 9.16
N ILE A 244 -7.81 -17.03 7.86
CA ILE A 244 -8.73 -16.55 6.83
C ILE A 244 -9.88 -17.54 6.63
N GLY A 245 -9.58 -18.85 6.65
CA GLY A 245 -10.57 -19.91 6.55
C GLY A 245 -11.63 -19.87 7.65
N LEU A 246 -11.27 -19.43 8.86
CA LEU A 246 -12.23 -19.20 9.95
C LEU A 246 -13.19 -18.05 9.67
N GLN A 247 -12.77 -17.03 8.92
CA GLN A 247 -13.64 -15.91 8.53
C GLN A 247 -14.61 -16.30 7.41
N GLN A 248 -14.19 -17.16 6.47
CA GLN A 248 -15.00 -17.57 5.32
C GLN A 248 -16.10 -18.58 5.65
N GLN A 249 -16.02 -19.24 6.82
CA GLN A 249 -17.09 -20.13 7.30
C GLN A 249 -18.31 -19.37 7.85
N GLN A 250 -18.31 -18.04 7.81
CA GLN A 250 -19.50 -17.27 8.13
C GLN A 250 -20.54 -17.37 7.00
N PRO A 251 -21.75 -17.93 7.26
CA PRO A 251 -22.86 -17.72 6.35
C PRO A 251 -23.18 -16.22 6.35
N ASP A 252 -23.22 -15.60 5.17
CA ASP A 252 -23.75 -14.24 4.95
C ASP A 252 -25.13 -14.14 5.64
N GLN A 253 -25.17 -13.56 6.84
CA GLN A 253 -26.45 -13.17 7.44
C GLN A 253 -26.91 -11.93 6.68
N SER A 254 -27.95 -12.17 5.88
CA SER A 254 -28.64 -11.25 4.99
C SER A 254 -29.18 -10.02 5.69
#